data_AF-A0A1H3D503-F1
#
_entry.id   AF-A0A1H3D503-F1
#
_cell.length_a   1.000
_cell.length_b   1.000
_cell.length_c   1.000
_cell.angle_alpha   90.00
_cell.angle_beta   90.00
_cell.angle_gamma   90.00
#
_symmetry.space_group_name_H-M   'P 1'
#
loop_
_entity.id
_entity.type
_entity.pdbx_description
1 polymer ?
#
loop_
_entity_poly.entity_id
_entity_poly.type
_entity_poly.pdbx_seq_one_letter_code
_entity_poly.pdbx_strand_id
1 'polypeptide(L)'
;MKIDRENLTENLISKALNIKDYTEIITTLNKRNLSTDQDFQKTFNRFYVVRRNETWRRFYYEFFEQQKHRKDITFKEILYAIFKHTGQIEHSFSSKMLSTIDPNMPIWDVYILNHIGLELSGKSKDEQLENRVKLYNQIIAWYDDFLATDEGKSCVEHFDMLMPNYCWLTPIKKIDYIIWGVRDY
;
A
#
# COMPACT_ATOMS: atom_id res chain seq x y z
N MET A 1 32.11 13.82 -9.77
CA MET A 1 30.67 13.54 -9.59
C MET A 1 29.88 14.57 -10.40
N LYS A 2 29.10 14.16 -11.40
CA LYS A 2 28.17 15.07 -12.09
C LYS A 2 26.86 15.06 -11.32
N ILE A 3 26.42 16.23 -10.85
CA ILE A 3 25.11 16.40 -10.21
C ILE A 3 24.12 16.73 -11.33
N ASP A 4 23.10 15.90 -11.49
CA ASP A 4 21.95 16.21 -12.34
C ASP A 4 21.16 17.35 -11.69
N ARG A 5 21.33 18.56 -12.21
CA ARG A 5 20.66 19.76 -11.70
C ARG A 5 19.23 19.90 -12.19
N GLU A 6 18.90 19.28 -13.33
CA GLU A 6 17.58 19.39 -13.95
C GLU A 6 16.54 18.60 -13.15
N ASN A 7 16.91 17.40 -12.68
CA ASN A 7 16.01 16.54 -11.89
C ASN A 7 16.34 16.51 -10.39
N LEU A 8 17.06 17.51 -9.87
CA LEU A 8 17.55 17.47 -8.47
C LEU A 8 16.40 17.35 -7.47
N THR A 9 15.36 18.16 -7.61
CA THR A 9 14.18 18.17 -6.72
C THR A 9 13.46 16.82 -6.74
N GLU A 10 13.12 16.32 -7.93
CA GLU A 10 12.47 15.02 -8.11
C GLU A 10 13.31 13.88 -7.52
N ASN A 11 14.63 13.89 -7.74
CA ASN A 11 15.54 12.88 -7.20
C ASN A 11 15.57 12.88 -5.67
N LEU A 12 15.55 14.06 -5.04
CA LEU A 12 15.50 14.19 -3.58
C LEU A 12 14.16 13.70 -3.02
N ILE A 13 13.04 14.09 -3.63
CA ILE A 13 11.70 13.65 -3.21
C ILE A 13 11.54 12.14 -3.40
N SER A 14 11.91 11.60 -4.57
CA SER A 14 11.86 10.17 -4.87
C SER A 14 12.64 9.34 -3.85
N LYS A 15 13.81 9.83 -3.43
CA LYS A 15 14.62 9.20 -2.40
C LYS A 15 13.96 9.29 -1.02
N ALA A 16 13.44 10.45 -0.63
CA ALA A 16 12.78 10.64 0.67
C ALA A 16 11.54 9.76 0.81
N LEU A 17 10.78 9.60 -0.27
CA LEU A 17 9.55 8.79 -0.31
C LEU A 17 9.79 7.32 -0.67
N ASN A 18 11.04 6.89 -0.91
CA ASN A 18 11.40 5.54 -1.35
C ASN A 18 10.60 5.06 -2.59
N ILE A 19 10.30 5.94 -3.55
CA ILE A 19 9.50 5.58 -4.74
C ILE A 19 10.20 4.49 -5.56
N LYS A 20 11.54 4.49 -5.60
CA LYS A 20 12.32 3.45 -6.30
C LYS A 20 12.06 2.04 -5.77
N ASP A 21 11.93 1.88 -4.45
CA ASP A 21 11.61 0.57 -3.85
C ASP A 21 10.21 0.11 -4.29
N TYR A 22 9.23 1.02 -4.31
CA TYR A 22 7.89 0.72 -4.82
C TYR A 22 7.91 0.36 -6.31
N THR A 23 8.66 1.10 -7.12
CA THR A 23 8.86 0.79 -8.54
C THR A 23 9.46 -0.61 -8.73
N GLU A 24 10.46 -0.98 -7.93
CA GLU A 24 11.02 -2.33 -7.98
C GLU A 24 9.97 -3.40 -7.63
N ILE A 25 9.19 -3.19 -6.57
CA ILE A 25 8.13 -4.12 -6.14
C ILE A 25 7.13 -4.36 -7.28
N ILE A 26 6.53 -3.31 -7.84
CA ILE A 26 5.48 -3.49 -8.87
C ILE A 26 6.03 -4.03 -10.19
N THR A 27 7.26 -3.66 -10.58
CA THR A 27 7.83 -4.07 -11.87
C THR A 27 8.32 -5.51 -11.86
N THR A 28 8.56 -6.06 -10.67
CA THR A 28 9.01 -7.45 -10.48
C THR A 28 7.89 -8.40 -10.03
N LEU A 29 6.77 -7.87 -9.52
CA LEU A 29 5.62 -8.64 -9.02
C LEU A 29 5.25 -9.84 -9.91
N ASN A 30 5.01 -9.59 -11.20
CA ASN A 30 4.56 -10.62 -12.15
C ASN A 30 5.73 -11.34 -12.87
N LYS A 31 6.98 -10.98 -12.58
CA LYS A 31 8.17 -11.55 -13.24
C LYS A 31 8.90 -12.57 -12.38
N ARG A 32 8.61 -12.60 -11.09
CA ARG A 32 9.37 -13.38 -10.10
C ARG A 32 8.42 -14.20 -9.23
N ASN A 33 8.92 -15.30 -8.66
CA ASN A 33 8.19 -16.07 -7.66
C ASN A 33 8.39 -15.42 -6.28
N LEU A 34 7.35 -14.78 -5.74
CA LEU A 34 7.42 -13.98 -4.52
C LEU A 34 7.75 -14.83 -3.29
N SER A 35 7.37 -16.12 -3.30
CA SER A 35 7.59 -17.04 -2.18
C SER A 35 9.06 -17.43 -2.01
N THR A 36 9.85 -17.40 -3.08
CA THR A 36 11.27 -17.80 -3.07
C THR A 36 12.25 -16.67 -3.37
N ASP A 37 11.79 -15.56 -3.96
CA ASP A 37 12.67 -14.45 -4.33
C ASP A 37 13.04 -13.59 -3.12
N GLN A 38 14.27 -13.77 -2.63
CA GLN A 38 14.77 -13.05 -1.46
C GLN A 38 14.95 -11.54 -1.69
N ASP A 39 15.23 -11.11 -2.90
CA ASP A 39 15.46 -9.68 -3.20
C ASP A 39 14.12 -8.94 -3.20
N PHE A 40 13.09 -9.51 -3.84
CA PHE A 40 11.72 -9.00 -3.75
C PHE A 40 11.27 -8.93 -2.30
N GLN A 41 11.44 -10.01 -1.53
CA GLN A 41 11.03 -10.04 -0.11
C GLN A 41 11.79 -9.00 0.71
N LYS A 42 13.09 -8.78 0.47
CA LYS A 42 13.86 -7.73 1.17
C LYS A 42 13.35 -6.33 0.83
N THR A 43 13.16 -6.02 -0.45
CA THR A 43 12.63 -4.71 -0.88
C THR A 43 11.22 -4.48 -0.35
N PHE A 44 10.32 -5.47 -0.45
CA PHE A 44 8.96 -5.39 0.09
C PHE A 44 8.96 -5.20 1.61
N ASN A 45 9.74 -6.01 2.34
CA ASN A 45 9.84 -5.91 3.80
C ASN A 45 10.36 -4.53 4.24
N ARG A 46 11.33 -3.97 3.53
CA ARG A 46 11.90 -2.64 3.81
C ARG A 46 10.86 -1.55 3.54
N PHE A 47 10.25 -1.56 2.36
CA PHE A 47 9.29 -0.55 1.93
C PHE A 47 8.06 -0.51 2.85
N TYR A 48 7.48 -1.67 3.16
CA TYR A 48 6.26 -1.77 3.98
C TYR A 48 6.52 -2.02 5.47
N VAL A 49 7.79 -2.01 5.89
CA VAL A 49 8.21 -2.20 7.29
C VAL A 49 7.63 -3.48 7.90
N VAL A 50 7.82 -4.61 7.21
CA VAL A 50 7.32 -5.93 7.64
C VAL A 50 8.22 -6.49 8.75
N ARG A 51 7.83 -6.26 10.02
CA ARG A 51 8.56 -6.71 11.22
C ARG A 51 8.06 -8.06 11.77
N ARG A 52 7.65 -8.97 10.89
CA ARG A 52 7.11 -10.29 11.25
C ARG A 52 8.18 -11.38 11.20
N ASN A 53 7.99 -12.44 11.98
CA ASN A 53 8.95 -13.55 12.04
C ASN A 53 8.98 -14.34 10.72
N GLU A 54 9.92 -15.28 10.61
CA GLU A 54 10.09 -16.09 9.39
C GLU A 54 8.86 -16.91 9.04
N THR A 55 8.25 -17.59 10.01
CA THR A 55 7.05 -18.41 9.78
C THR A 55 5.90 -17.59 9.18
N TRP A 56 5.64 -16.41 9.72
CA TRP A 56 4.62 -15.50 9.18
C TRP A 56 4.98 -15.04 7.77
N ARG A 57 6.23 -14.63 7.54
CA ARG A 57 6.68 -14.13 6.23
C ARG A 57 6.59 -15.21 5.16
N ARG A 58 6.96 -16.45 5.50
CA ARG A 58 6.85 -17.60 4.60
C ARG A 58 5.41 -17.77 4.10
N PHE A 59 4.45 -17.89 5.03
CA PHE A 59 3.04 -17.98 4.67
C PHE A 59 2.57 -16.77 3.86
N TYR A 60 2.93 -15.55 4.29
CA TYR A 60 2.49 -14.33 3.62
C TYR A 60 2.94 -14.29 2.15
N TYR A 61 4.21 -14.61 1.86
CA TYR A 61 4.74 -14.60 0.50
C TYR A 61 4.29 -15.80 -0.34
N GLU A 62 4.07 -16.97 0.26
CA GLU A 62 3.42 -18.12 -0.40
C GLU A 62 1.99 -17.78 -0.82
N PHE A 63 1.20 -17.20 0.09
CA PHE A 63 -0.15 -16.77 -0.22
C PHE A 63 -0.16 -15.65 -1.26
N PHE A 64 0.73 -14.67 -1.13
CA PHE A 64 0.86 -13.58 -2.09
C PHE A 64 1.20 -14.10 -3.50
N GLU A 65 2.15 -15.03 -3.62
CA GLU A 65 2.47 -15.68 -4.90
C GLU A 65 1.24 -16.31 -5.56
N GLN A 66 0.41 -17.00 -4.77
CA GLN A 66 -0.81 -17.64 -5.26
C GLN A 66 -1.87 -16.64 -5.74
N GLN A 67 -1.95 -15.46 -5.11
CA GLN A 67 -3.00 -14.48 -5.42
C GLN A 67 -2.58 -13.41 -6.43
N LYS A 68 -1.28 -13.21 -6.71
CA LYS A 68 -0.77 -12.02 -7.44
C LYS A 68 -1.34 -11.79 -8.85
N HIS A 69 -1.93 -12.81 -9.47
CA HIS A 69 -2.56 -12.72 -10.79
C HIS A 69 -4.09 -12.64 -10.75
N ARG A 70 -4.71 -12.77 -9.57
CA ARG A 70 -6.17 -12.68 -9.40
C ARG A 70 -6.61 -11.22 -9.42
N LYS A 71 -7.45 -10.87 -10.39
CA LYS A 71 -8.04 -9.52 -10.50
C LYS A 71 -9.27 -9.32 -9.61
N ASP A 72 -9.84 -10.41 -9.13
CA ASP A 72 -11.05 -10.45 -8.31
C ASP A 72 -10.75 -10.58 -6.80
N ILE A 73 -9.47 -10.69 -6.42
CA ILE A 73 -9.08 -10.87 -5.03
C ILE A 73 -9.53 -9.67 -4.18
N THR A 74 -10.24 -9.95 -3.10
CA THR A 74 -10.79 -8.92 -2.22
C THR A 74 -9.97 -8.75 -0.93
N PHE A 75 -10.09 -7.58 -0.31
CA PHE A 75 -9.53 -7.34 1.03
C PHE A 75 -10.04 -8.35 2.06
N LYS A 76 -11.33 -8.69 1.99
CA LYS A 76 -11.95 -9.67 2.89
C LYS A 76 -11.28 -11.04 2.76
N GLU A 77 -11.09 -11.54 1.54
CA GLU A 77 -10.43 -12.82 1.31
C GLU A 77 -9.00 -12.83 1.89
N ILE A 78 -8.21 -11.79 1.61
CA ILE A 78 -6.84 -11.70 2.10
C ILE A 78 -6.80 -11.64 3.63
N LEU A 79 -7.62 -10.77 4.24
CA LEU A 79 -7.68 -10.60 5.69
C LEU A 79 -8.07 -11.90 6.40
N TYR A 80 -9.10 -12.60 5.89
CA TYR A 80 -9.59 -13.83 6.48
C TYR A 80 -8.59 -14.99 6.29
N ALA A 81 -7.90 -15.06 5.15
CA ALA A 81 -6.85 -16.06 4.93
C ALA A 81 -5.69 -15.88 5.91
N ILE A 82 -5.21 -14.64 6.10
CA ILE A 82 -4.14 -14.34 7.06
C ILE A 82 -4.61 -14.61 8.50
N PHE A 83 -5.84 -14.22 8.85
CA PHE A 83 -6.38 -14.51 10.18
C PHE A 83 -6.50 -16.00 10.45
N LYS A 84 -7.02 -16.79 9.50
CA LYS A 84 -7.15 -18.25 9.63
C LYS A 84 -5.80 -18.92 9.88
N HIS A 85 -4.73 -18.44 9.28
CA HIS A 85 -3.39 -19.02 9.44
C HIS A 85 -2.68 -18.54 10.72
N THR A 86 -2.85 -17.27 11.09
CA THR A 86 -2.03 -16.61 12.13
C THR A 86 -2.76 -16.36 13.45
N GLY A 87 -4.09 -16.40 13.46
CA GLY A 87 -4.94 -15.94 14.56
C GLY A 87 -4.96 -14.41 14.75
N GLN A 88 -4.27 -13.65 13.89
CA GLN A 88 -4.11 -12.19 14.01
C GLN A 88 -4.85 -11.46 12.89
N ILE A 89 -5.46 -10.32 13.23
CA ILE A 89 -6.22 -9.48 12.28
C ILE A 89 -5.26 -8.46 11.65
N GLU A 90 -4.57 -8.90 10.59
CA GLU A 90 -3.49 -8.14 9.93
C GLU A 90 -4.01 -7.26 8.79
N HIS A 91 -4.94 -6.35 9.10
CA HIS A 91 -5.61 -5.46 8.14
C HIS A 91 -4.64 -4.57 7.34
N SER A 92 -3.60 -4.01 7.98
CA SER A 92 -2.59 -3.22 7.25
C SER A 92 -1.84 -4.06 6.22
N PHE A 93 -1.32 -5.24 6.59
CA PHE A 93 -0.63 -6.10 5.63
C PHE A 93 -1.56 -6.66 4.56
N SER A 94 -2.82 -6.92 4.90
CA SER A 94 -3.84 -7.35 3.93
C SER A 94 -4.04 -6.30 2.83
N SER A 95 -4.18 -5.03 3.22
CA SER A 95 -4.31 -3.93 2.26
C SER A 95 -3.05 -3.66 1.44
N LYS A 96 -1.85 -3.90 2.01
CA LYS A 96 -0.57 -3.75 1.30
C LYS A 96 -0.41 -4.81 0.21
N MET A 97 -0.79 -6.06 0.50
CA MET A 97 -0.88 -7.11 -0.52
C MET A 97 -1.84 -6.68 -1.63
N LEU A 98 -3.07 -6.31 -1.28
CA LEU A 98 -4.09 -5.93 -2.25
C LEU A 98 -3.66 -4.74 -3.11
N SER A 99 -3.16 -3.66 -2.49
CA SER A 99 -2.63 -2.48 -3.17
C SER A 99 -1.43 -2.76 -4.06
N THR A 100 -0.69 -3.84 -3.81
CA THR A 100 0.44 -4.21 -4.68
C THR A 100 -0.06 -5.01 -5.88
N ILE A 101 -1.09 -5.84 -5.70
CA ILE A 101 -1.77 -6.58 -6.79
C ILE A 101 -2.54 -5.61 -7.69
N ASP A 102 -3.29 -4.69 -7.07
CA ASP A 102 -4.04 -3.63 -7.75
C ASP A 102 -3.64 -2.25 -7.18
N PRO A 103 -2.82 -1.49 -7.92
CA PRO A 103 -2.42 -0.14 -7.53
C PRO A 103 -3.58 0.87 -7.42
N ASN A 104 -4.81 0.53 -7.84
CA ASN A 104 -6.00 1.33 -7.62
C ASN A 104 -6.70 1.02 -6.29
N MET A 105 -6.09 0.22 -5.42
CA MET A 105 -6.61 -0.03 -4.08
C MET A 105 -5.80 0.76 -3.03
N PRO A 106 -6.47 1.42 -2.07
CA PRO A 106 -5.80 2.20 -1.03
C PRO A 106 -5.13 1.27 -0.01
N ILE A 107 -4.10 1.80 0.65
CA ILE A 107 -3.45 1.10 1.75
C ILE A 107 -4.15 1.47 3.04
N TRP A 108 -4.43 0.48 3.87
CA TRP A 108 -4.81 0.70 5.25
C TRP A 108 -3.58 1.04 6.08
N ASP A 109 -3.55 2.29 6.53
CA ASP A 109 -2.56 2.80 7.49
C ASP A 109 -3.25 3.59 8.62
N VAL A 110 -2.59 3.67 9.78
CA VAL A 110 -3.10 4.37 10.97
C VAL A 110 -3.36 5.85 10.68
N TYR A 111 -2.55 6.48 9.83
CA TYR A 111 -2.72 7.89 9.48
C TYR A 111 -3.97 8.13 8.63
N ILE A 112 -4.27 7.22 7.71
CA ILE A 112 -5.50 7.29 6.91
C ILE A 112 -6.72 7.11 7.82
N LEU A 113 -6.67 6.15 8.76
CA LEU A 113 -7.73 6.00 9.75
C LEU A 113 -7.94 7.27 10.59
N ASN A 114 -6.85 7.86 11.10
CA ASN A 114 -6.91 9.06 11.91
C ASN A 114 -7.43 10.25 11.11
N HIS A 115 -7.02 10.38 9.84
CA HIS A 115 -7.46 11.45 8.96
C HIS A 115 -8.95 11.36 8.63
N ILE A 116 -9.47 10.13 8.41
CA ILE A 116 -10.89 9.90 8.11
C ILE A 116 -11.74 9.85 9.39
N GLY A 117 -11.12 9.75 10.57
CA GLY A 117 -11.83 9.66 11.86
C GLY A 117 -12.52 8.31 12.08
N LEU A 118 -11.95 7.23 11.53
CA LEU A 118 -12.51 5.89 11.63
C LEU A 118 -11.99 5.13 12.86
N GLU A 119 -12.91 4.63 13.67
CA GLU A 119 -12.59 3.90 14.89
C GLU A 119 -12.73 2.38 14.73
N LEU A 120 -11.74 1.66 15.27
CA LEU A 120 -11.77 0.21 15.35
C LEU A 120 -12.80 -0.24 16.39
N SER A 121 -13.67 -1.18 16.03
CA SER A 121 -14.64 -1.76 16.96
C SER A 121 -14.77 -3.28 16.80
N GLY A 122 -15.62 -3.90 17.64
CA GLY A 122 -15.88 -5.34 17.70
C GLY A 122 -15.34 -6.00 18.98
N LYS A 123 -16.16 -6.83 19.62
CA LYS A 123 -15.82 -7.55 20.86
C LYS A 123 -15.23 -8.92 20.57
N SER A 124 -15.82 -9.66 19.63
CA SER A 124 -15.30 -10.95 19.17
C SER A 124 -14.32 -10.78 18.00
N LYS A 125 -13.55 -11.83 17.67
CA LYS A 125 -12.67 -11.81 16.49
C LYS A 125 -13.47 -11.70 15.18
N ASP A 126 -14.63 -12.34 15.10
CA ASP A 126 -15.49 -12.28 13.93
C ASP A 126 -16.07 -10.87 13.75
N GLU A 127 -16.58 -10.26 14.82
CA GLU A 127 -17.04 -8.86 14.80
C GLU A 127 -15.92 -7.90 14.39
N GLN A 128 -14.70 -8.12 14.90
CA GLN A 128 -13.53 -7.31 14.53
C GLN A 128 -13.20 -7.47 13.04
N LEU A 129 -13.22 -8.69 12.50
CA LEU A 129 -12.97 -8.96 11.08
C LEU A 129 -13.98 -8.26 10.18
N GLU A 130 -15.28 -8.38 10.51
CA GLU A 130 -16.35 -7.70 9.78
C GLU A 130 -16.21 -6.17 9.87
N ASN A 131 -15.89 -5.65 11.05
CA ASN A 131 -15.60 -4.22 11.22
C ASN A 131 -14.43 -3.79 10.32
N ARG A 132 -13.32 -4.55 10.24
CA ARG A 132 -12.23 -4.22 9.32
C ARG A 132 -12.68 -4.21 7.86
N VAL A 133 -13.49 -5.17 7.42
CA VAL A 133 -14.02 -5.14 6.04
C VAL A 133 -14.84 -3.87 5.79
N LYS A 134 -15.73 -3.52 6.73
CA LYS A 134 -16.56 -2.30 6.63
C LYS A 134 -15.70 -1.03 6.56
N LEU A 135 -14.74 -0.89 7.47
CA LEU A 135 -13.86 0.28 7.53
C LEU A 135 -13.00 0.39 6.26
N TYR A 136 -12.53 -0.72 5.69
CA TYR A 136 -11.77 -0.66 4.44
C TYR A 136 -12.62 -0.14 3.27
N ASN A 137 -13.89 -0.52 3.19
CA ASN A 137 -14.81 0.03 2.20
C ASN A 137 -15.05 1.53 2.41
N GLN A 138 -15.06 2.01 3.66
CA GLN A 138 -15.14 3.46 3.94
C GLN A 138 -13.86 4.19 3.52
N ILE A 139 -12.69 3.57 3.66
CA ILE A 139 -11.43 4.11 3.14
C ILE A 139 -11.51 4.24 1.61
N ILE A 140 -11.96 3.19 0.90
CA ILE A 140 -12.13 3.25 -0.57
C ILE A 140 -13.06 4.41 -0.97
N ALA A 141 -14.24 4.49 -0.35
CA ALA A 141 -15.19 5.56 -0.63
C ALA A 141 -14.60 6.96 -0.38
N TRP A 142 -13.81 7.13 0.70
CA TRP A 142 -13.14 8.40 0.97
C TRP A 142 -12.15 8.79 -0.13
N TYR A 143 -11.36 7.84 -0.65
CA TYR A 143 -10.45 8.12 -1.77
C TYR A 143 -11.22 8.50 -3.04
N ASP A 144 -12.31 7.79 -3.35
CA ASP A 144 -13.16 8.09 -4.50
C ASP A 144 -13.76 9.50 -4.40
N ASP A 145 -14.31 9.84 -3.22
CA ASP A 145 -14.89 11.15 -2.94
C ASP A 145 -13.83 12.26 -3.00
N PHE A 146 -12.68 12.06 -2.35
CA PHE A 146 -11.60 13.05 -2.31
C PHE A 146 -11.04 13.32 -3.71
N LEU A 147 -10.77 12.27 -4.49
CA LEU A 147 -10.25 12.41 -5.87
C LEU A 147 -11.25 13.07 -6.82
N ALA A 148 -12.55 13.06 -6.50
CA ALA A 148 -13.57 13.77 -7.28
C ALA A 148 -13.59 15.29 -7.01
N THR A 149 -13.06 15.74 -5.86
CA THR A 149 -12.99 17.17 -5.51
C THR A 149 -11.93 17.93 -6.33
N ASP A 150 -12.06 19.25 -6.39
CA ASP A 150 -11.05 20.10 -7.04
C ASP A 150 -9.71 20.06 -6.29
N GLU A 151 -9.74 19.90 -4.97
CA GLU A 151 -8.54 19.73 -4.15
C GLU A 151 -7.81 18.43 -4.50
N GLY A 152 -8.52 17.29 -4.55
CA GLY A 152 -7.91 16.01 -4.89
C GLY A 152 -7.31 15.98 -6.29
N LYS A 153 -8.01 16.56 -7.28
CA LYS A 153 -7.47 16.72 -8.65
C LYS A 153 -6.23 17.59 -8.66
N SER A 154 -6.27 18.74 -7.97
CA SER A 154 -5.14 19.63 -7.83
C SER A 154 -3.94 18.93 -7.18
N CYS A 155 -4.12 18.14 -6.13
CA CYS A 155 -3.04 17.36 -5.53
C CYS A 155 -2.37 16.40 -6.52
N VAL A 156 -3.15 15.72 -7.36
CA VAL A 156 -2.63 14.81 -8.39
C VAL A 156 -1.85 15.58 -9.46
N GLU A 157 -2.38 16.70 -9.95
CA GLU A 157 -1.72 17.54 -10.94
C GLU A 157 -0.39 18.12 -10.41
N HIS A 158 -0.38 18.60 -9.17
CA HIS A 158 0.84 19.11 -8.52
C HIS A 158 1.87 18.00 -8.31
N PHE A 159 1.44 16.79 -7.95
CA PHE A 159 2.35 15.64 -7.86
C PHE A 159 3.03 15.38 -9.20
N ASP A 160 2.27 15.33 -10.30
CA ASP A 160 2.79 15.07 -11.64
C ASP A 160 3.73 16.18 -12.13
N MET A 161 3.47 17.43 -11.76
CA MET A 161 4.36 18.56 -12.05
C MET A 161 5.70 18.44 -11.31
N LEU A 162 5.68 18.01 -10.04
CA LEU A 162 6.88 17.85 -9.21
C LEU A 162 7.68 16.58 -9.54
N MET A 163 6.99 15.54 -10.02
CA MET A 163 7.52 14.19 -10.21
C MET A 163 7.23 13.65 -11.63
N PRO A 164 7.67 14.34 -12.70
CA PRO A 164 7.30 14.02 -14.08
C PRO A 164 7.70 12.60 -14.53
N ASN A 165 8.74 12.00 -13.95
CA ASN A 165 9.14 10.63 -14.25
C ASN A 165 8.29 9.57 -13.51
N TYR A 166 7.36 10.01 -12.66
CA TYR A 166 6.50 9.16 -11.83
C TYR A 166 5.00 9.35 -12.10
N CYS A 167 4.62 10.02 -13.19
CA CYS A 167 3.21 10.21 -13.59
C CYS A 167 2.44 8.90 -13.80
N TRP A 168 3.15 7.78 -14.01
CA TRP A 168 2.58 6.44 -14.15
C TRP A 168 1.95 5.90 -12.85
N LEU A 169 2.23 6.52 -11.69
CA LEU A 169 1.54 6.19 -10.43
C LEU A 169 0.04 6.48 -10.56
N THR A 170 -0.79 5.62 -9.97
CA THR A 170 -2.23 5.87 -9.91
C THR A 170 -2.52 7.08 -9.03
N PRO A 171 -3.66 7.78 -9.23
CA PRO A 171 -4.09 8.86 -8.34
C PRO A 171 -4.07 8.46 -6.86
N ILE A 172 -4.52 7.24 -6.54
CA ILE A 172 -4.51 6.71 -5.18
C ILE A 172 -3.08 6.62 -4.62
N LYS A 173 -2.10 6.11 -5.38
CA LYS A 173 -0.71 6.07 -4.89
C LYS A 173 -0.10 7.46 -4.72
N LYS A 174 -0.46 8.42 -5.57
CA LYS A 174 -0.01 9.83 -5.42
C LYS A 174 -0.53 10.40 -4.09
N ILE A 175 -1.80 10.20 -3.78
CA ILE A 175 -2.38 10.61 -2.50
C ILE A 175 -1.76 9.86 -1.32
N ASP A 176 -1.51 8.55 -1.42
CA ASP A 176 -0.79 7.78 -0.39
C ASP A 176 0.56 8.43 -0.06
N TYR A 177 1.35 8.78 -1.10
CA TYR A 177 2.65 9.42 -0.92
C TYR A 177 2.55 10.83 -0.32
N ILE A 178 1.56 11.62 -0.71
CA ILE A 178 1.32 12.95 -0.13
C ILE A 178 1.01 12.79 1.36
N ILE A 179 0.06 11.92 1.73
CA ILE A 179 -0.31 11.66 3.14
C ILE A 179 0.89 11.17 3.96
N TRP A 180 1.73 10.30 3.39
CA TRP A 180 2.94 9.83 4.07
C TRP A 180 4.04 10.88 4.19
N GLY A 181 4.10 11.83 3.26
CA GLY A 181 5.07 12.92 3.24
C GLY A 181 4.74 14.07 4.19
N VAL A 182 3.46 14.34 4.44
CA VAL A 182 2.98 15.37 5.39
C VAL A 182 2.91 14.88 6.84
N ARG A 183 3.47 13.72 7.15
CA ARG A 183 3.59 13.23 8.53
C ARG A 183 4.47 14.20 9.32
N ASP A 184 3.86 15.01 10.18
CA ASP A 184 4.56 15.65 11.28
C ASP A 184 5.15 14.54 12.17
N TYR A 185 6.48 14.55 12.34
CA TYR A 185 7.19 13.68 13.29
C TYR A 185 7.09 14.24 14.71
#